data_AF-A0A244CUS8-F1
#
_entry.id   AF-A0A244CUS8-F1
#
_cell.length_a   1.000
_cell.length_b   1.000
_cell.length_c   1.000
_cell.angle_alpha   90.00
_cell.angle_beta   90.00
_cell.angle_gamma   90.00
#
_symmetry.space_group_name_H-M   'P 1'
#
loop_
_entity.id
_entity.type
_entity.pdbx_description
1 polymer ?
#
loop_
_entity_poly.entity_id
_entity_poly.type
_entity_poly.pdbx_seq_one_letter_code
_entity_poly.pdbx_strand_id
1 'polypeptide(L)'
;MVYVNRPRRKPPRTKKDTQHQYIERVIEELRQYPTKLAIIKRNCDEYRSQLYLKKGFLLAIERFDWVFEVDDDVERIAQQILADDYIGQRLRRYPLLFKGVLSQQNAEG
;
A
#
# COMPACT_ATOMS: atom_id res chain seq x y z
N MET A 1 13.00 21.63 40.85
CA MET A 1 12.19 21.52 39.62
C MET A 1 12.16 20.05 39.22
N VAL A 2 11.10 19.31 39.57
CA VAL A 2 11.02 17.85 39.34
C VAL A 2 10.43 17.62 37.95
N TYR A 3 11.23 17.05 37.05
CA TYR A 3 10.76 16.66 35.72
C TYR A 3 9.83 15.45 35.85
N VAL A 4 8.53 15.68 35.76
CA VAL A 4 7.53 14.61 35.62
C VAL A 4 7.70 13.95 34.26
N ASN A 5 8.36 12.80 34.24
CA ASN A 5 8.47 11.94 33.07
C ASN A 5 7.08 11.32 32.78
N ARG A 6 6.28 11.95 31.92
CA ARG A 6 5.01 11.39 31.46
C ARG A 6 5.30 10.14 30.63
N PRO A 7 4.88 8.92 31.05
CA PRO A 7 5.05 7.74 30.23
C PRO A 7 4.31 7.95 28.90
N ARG A 8 5.03 7.80 27.78
CA ARG A 8 4.45 7.85 26.44
C ARG A 8 3.36 6.78 26.35
N ARG A 9 2.08 7.17 26.45
CA ARG A 9 0.93 6.29 26.22
C ARG A 9 1.07 5.72 24.82
N LYS A 10 1.30 4.40 24.71
CA LYS A 10 1.29 3.69 23.43
C LYS A 10 -0.12 3.89 22.83
N PRO A 11 -0.25 4.42 21.60
CA PRO A 11 -1.55 4.58 20.99
C PRO A 11 -2.23 3.20 20.84
N PRO A 12 -3.58 3.14 20.90
CA PRO A 12 -4.32 1.90 20.80
C PRO A 12 -3.98 1.16 19.50
N ARG A 13 -3.70 -0.14 19.59
CA ARG A 13 -3.23 -1.02 18.50
C ARG A 13 -4.22 -1.19 17.34
N THR A 14 -5.48 -0.81 17.52
CA THR A 14 -6.60 -1.12 16.61
C THR A 14 -6.44 -0.62 15.17
N LYS A 15 -5.70 0.47 14.93
CA LYS A 15 -5.48 1.01 13.57
C LYS A 15 -4.45 0.23 12.75
N LYS A 16 -3.50 -0.46 13.40
CA LYS A 16 -2.48 -1.24 12.69
C LYS A 16 -3.04 -2.58 12.21
N ASP A 17 -3.84 -3.24 13.05
CA ASP A 17 -4.48 -4.51 12.71
C ASP A 17 -5.42 -4.36 11.50
N THR A 18 -6.18 -3.27 11.43
CA THR A 18 -7.11 -3.00 10.32
C THR A 18 -6.39 -2.74 8.99
N GLN A 19 -5.24 -2.04 9.03
CA GLN A 19 -4.43 -1.80 7.84
C GLN A 19 -3.76 -3.09 7.35
N HIS A 20 -3.25 -3.92 8.27
CA HIS A 20 -2.64 -5.20 7.90
C HIS A 20 -3.68 -6.14 7.24
N GLN A 21 -4.85 -6.30 7.87
CA GLN A 21 -5.94 -7.09 7.30
C GLN A 21 -6.40 -6.58 5.93
N TYR A 22 -6.42 -5.25 5.72
CA TYR A 22 -6.73 -4.70 4.41
C TYR A 22 -5.69 -5.10 3.35
N ILE A 23 -4.40 -5.02 3.69
CA ILE A 23 -3.31 -5.42 2.78
C ILE A 23 -3.36 -6.92 2.48
N GLU A 24 -3.63 -7.77 3.47
CA GLU A 24 -3.77 -9.21 3.27
C GLU A 24 -4.89 -9.51 2.27
N ARG A 25 -6.07 -8.92 2.45
CA ARG A 25 -7.19 -9.06 1.50
C ARG A 25 -6.84 -8.57 0.10
N VAL A 26 -6.14 -7.43 0.00
CA VAL A 26 -5.68 -6.90 -1.30
C VAL A 26 -4.79 -7.92 -1.99
N ILE A 27 -3.89 -8.57 -1.26
CA ILE A 27 -2.99 -9.57 -1.83
C ILE A 27 -3.74 -10.82 -2.27
N GLU A 28 -4.65 -11.33 -1.44
CA GLU A 28 -5.51 -12.45 -1.82
C GLU A 28 -6.27 -12.15 -3.12
N GLU A 29 -6.80 -10.93 -3.25
CA GLU A 29 -7.51 -10.50 -4.45
C GLU A 29 -6.60 -10.36 -5.68
N LEU A 30 -5.37 -9.86 -5.51
CA LEU A 30 -4.38 -9.80 -6.59
C LEU A 30 -3.98 -11.20 -7.06
N ARG A 31 -3.80 -12.15 -6.13
CA ARG A 31 -3.49 -13.54 -6.46
C ARG A 31 -4.60 -14.21 -7.26
N GLN A 32 -5.85 -13.94 -6.90
CA GLN A 32 -7.01 -14.46 -7.64
C GLN A 32 -7.20 -13.74 -8.99
N TYR A 33 -6.91 -12.44 -9.05
CA TYR A 33 -7.09 -11.62 -10.24
C TYR A 33 -5.85 -10.77 -10.54
N PRO A 34 -4.80 -11.36 -11.15
CA PRO A 34 -3.53 -10.66 -11.42
C PRO A 34 -3.69 -9.40 -12.29
N THR A 35 -4.73 -9.36 -13.13
CA THR A 35 -5.09 -8.19 -13.95
C THR A 35 -5.37 -6.94 -13.12
N LYS A 36 -5.75 -7.09 -11.84
CA LYS A 36 -5.96 -5.97 -10.92
C LYS A 36 -4.68 -5.23 -10.53
N LEU A 37 -3.49 -5.76 -10.83
CA LEU A 37 -2.24 -5.00 -10.74
C LEU A 37 -2.28 -3.72 -11.59
N ALA A 38 -3.02 -3.73 -12.70
CA ALA A 38 -3.24 -2.54 -13.53
C ALA A 38 -3.95 -1.40 -12.77
N ILE A 39 -4.79 -1.73 -11.77
CA ILE A 39 -5.44 -0.73 -10.91
C ILE A 39 -4.40 -0.01 -10.06
N ILE A 40 -3.41 -0.74 -9.53
CA ILE A 40 -2.32 -0.16 -8.73
C ILE A 40 -1.43 0.73 -9.60
N LYS A 41 -1.06 0.25 -10.80
CA LYS A 41 -0.30 1.05 -11.79
C LYS A 41 -1.05 2.35 -12.12
N ARG A 42 -2.35 2.25 -12.45
CA ARG A 42 -3.22 3.41 -12.70
C ARG A 42 -3.29 4.37 -11.50
N ASN A 43 -3.48 3.86 -10.28
CA ASN A 43 -3.50 4.70 -9.09
C ASN A 43 -2.18 5.48 -8.93
N CYS A 44 -1.04 4.83 -9.19
CA CYS A 44 0.28 5.48 -9.15
C CYS A 44 0.35 6.67 -10.12
N ASP A 45 -0.10 6.50 -11.36
CA ASP A 45 -0.14 7.56 -12.37
C ASP A 45 -1.12 8.69 -12.00
N GLU A 46 -2.32 8.35 -11.52
CA GLU A 46 -3.32 9.32 -11.09
C GLU A 46 -2.82 10.18 -9.92
N TYR A 47 -2.17 9.57 -8.91
CA TYR A 47 -1.63 10.31 -7.78
C TYR A 47 -0.39 11.13 -8.16
N ARG A 48 0.48 10.59 -9.03
CA ARG A 48 1.68 11.28 -9.54
C ARG A 48 1.33 12.56 -10.31
N SER A 49 0.19 12.59 -11.00
CA SER A 49 -0.28 13.74 -11.78
C SER A 49 -0.87 14.88 -10.93
N GLN A 50 -1.02 14.69 -9.61
CA GLN A 50 -1.58 15.72 -8.73
C GLN A 50 -0.58 16.85 -8.46
N LEU A 51 -1.06 18.10 -8.54
CA LEU A 51 -0.26 19.30 -8.29
C LEU A 51 0.39 19.31 -6.90
N TYR A 52 -0.30 18.76 -5.89
CA TYR A 52 0.19 18.73 -4.51
C TYR A 52 0.16 17.31 -3.95
N LEU A 53 1.26 16.59 -4.15
CA LEU A 53 1.47 15.28 -3.54
C LEU A 53 2.53 15.35 -2.45
N LYS A 54 2.25 14.77 -1.28
CA LYS A 54 3.26 14.71 -0.20
C LYS A 54 4.47 13.91 -0.70
N LYS A 55 5.68 14.45 -0.51
CA LYS A 55 6.96 13.79 -0.88
C LYS A 55 7.03 12.32 -0.43
N GLY A 56 6.47 12.02 0.74
CA GLY A 56 6.45 10.66 1.24
C GLY A 56 5.59 9.69 0.42
N PHE A 57 4.47 10.16 -0.11
CA PHE A 57 3.60 9.40 -1.00
C PHE A 57 4.25 9.22 -2.37
N LEU A 58 4.86 10.30 -2.92
CA LEU A 58 5.62 10.22 -4.16
C LEU A 58 6.72 9.15 -4.09
N LEU A 59 7.47 9.11 -2.97
CA LEU A 59 8.47 8.07 -2.75
C LEU A 59 7.89 6.65 -2.74
N ALA A 60 6.65 6.46 -2.27
CA ALA A 60 6.01 5.15 -2.31
C ALA A 60 5.61 4.76 -3.74
N ILE A 61 5.18 5.73 -4.56
CA ILE A 61 4.94 5.52 -6.00
C ILE A 61 6.24 5.11 -6.70
N GLU A 62 7.33 5.86 -6.48
CA GLU A 62 8.62 5.52 -7.06
C GLU A 62 9.02 4.08 -6.71
N ARG A 63 8.85 3.65 -5.45
CA ARG A 63 9.12 2.26 -5.06
C ARG A 63 8.26 1.24 -5.78
N PHE A 64 7.00 1.57 -6.10
CA PHE A 64 6.18 0.68 -6.93
C PHE A 64 6.72 0.56 -8.34
N ASP A 65 7.19 1.66 -8.95
CA ASP A 65 7.80 1.59 -10.29
C ASP A 65 8.96 0.59 -10.31
N TRP A 66 9.88 0.68 -9.34
CA TRP A 66 10.98 -0.29 -9.20
C TRP A 66 10.49 -1.74 -9.06
N VAL A 67 9.41 -1.97 -8.30
CA VAL A 67 8.86 -3.32 -8.12
C VAL A 67 8.25 -3.85 -9.42
N PHE A 68 7.54 -3.00 -10.15
CA PHE A 68 6.92 -3.37 -11.43
C PHE A 68 7.91 -3.48 -12.59
N GLU A 69 9.05 -2.77 -12.54
CA GLU A 69 10.11 -2.89 -13.55
C GLU A 69 10.89 -4.20 -13.44
N VAL A 70 11.01 -4.75 -12.22
CA VAL A 70 11.80 -5.96 -11.95
C VAL A 70 10.97 -7.23 -12.17
N ASP A 71 9.69 -7.21 -11.81
CA ASP A 71 8.80 -8.37 -11.88
C ASP A 71 7.40 -7.97 -12.36
N ASP A 72 6.87 -8.69 -13.35
CA ASP A 72 5.43 -8.68 -13.69
C ASP A 72 4.68 -9.86 -13.03
N ASP A 73 5.39 -10.68 -12.23
CA ASP A 73 4.81 -11.82 -11.52
C ASP A 73 4.07 -11.38 -10.24
N VAL A 74 2.79 -11.75 -10.15
CA VAL A 74 1.93 -11.34 -9.04
C VAL A 74 2.38 -11.89 -7.68
N GLU A 75 3.00 -13.07 -7.64
CA GLU A 75 3.52 -13.63 -6.38
C GLU A 75 4.74 -12.87 -5.91
N ARG A 76 5.66 -12.50 -6.83
CA ARG A 76 6.81 -11.67 -6.50
C ARG A 76 6.39 -10.30 -5.96
N ILE A 77 5.44 -9.66 -6.62
CA ILE A 77 4.89 -8.38 -6.19
C ILE A 77 4.20 -8.51 -4.82
N ALA A 78 3.39 -9.55 -4.61
CA ALA A 78 2.74 -9.82 -3.33
C ALA A 78 3.76 -10.03 -2.20
N GLN A 79 4.81 -10.81 -2.44
CA GLN A 79 5.92 -11.02 -1.51
C GLN A 79 6.61 -9.69 -1.16
N GLN A 80 6.87 -8.85 -2.16
CA GLN A 80 7.52 -7.55 -1.95
C GLN A 80 6.63 -6.58 -1.17
N ILE A 81 5.30 -6.62 -1.36
CA ILE A 81 4.34 -5.84 -0.57
C ILE A 81 4.31 -6.32 0.89
N LEU A 82 4.51 -7.61 1.17
CA LEU A 82 4.51 -8.17 2.53
C LEU A 82 5.87 -8.14 3.22
N ALA A 83 6.96 -7.95 2.46
CA ALA A 83 8.31 -7.96 3.00
C ALA A 83 8.46 -7.04 4.21
N ASP A 84 9.15 -7.52 5.25
CA ASP A 84 9.45 -6.73 6.45
C ASP A 84 10.60 -5.73 6.25
N ASP A 85 11.05 -5.56 5.02
CA ASP A 85 12.07 -4.61 4.62
C ASP A 85 11.53 -3.18 4.50
N TYR A 86 12.42 -2.25 4.16
CA TYR A 86 12.06 -0.85 3.98
C TYR A 86 10.98 -0.66 2.89
N ILE A 87 11.07 -1.40 1.79
CA ILE A 87 10.15 -1.27 0.65
C ILE A 87 8.76 -1.71 1.08
N GLY A 88 8.59 -2.94 1.56
CA GLY A 88 7.30 -3.46 1.98
C GLY A 88 6.66 -2.61 3.07
N GLN A 89 7.42 -2.21 4.10
CA GLN A 89 6.93 -1.28 5.12
C GLN A 89 6.46 0.06 4.54
N ARG A 90 7.14 0.54 3.49
CA ARG A 90 6.79 1.77 2.79
C ARG A 90 5.49 1.62 2.03
N LEU A 91 5.34 0.57 1.22
CA LEU A 91 4.16 0.31 0.40
C LEU A 91 2.92 0.14 1.28
N ARG A 92 3.02 -0.68 2.34
CA ARG A 92 1.92 -0.93 3.28
C ARG A 92 1.44 0.35 3.94
N ARG A 93 2.29 1.36 4.14
CA ARG A 93 1.94 2.65 4.78
C ARG A 93 0.95 3.50 3.98
N TYR A 94 0.80 3.26 2.68
CA TYR A 94 -0.03 4.06 1.77
C TYR A 94 -1.16 3.22 1.17
N PRO A 95 -2.20 2.86 1.95
CA PRO A 95 -3.29 2.00 1.50
C PRO A 95 -4.07 2.56 0.30
N LEU A 96 -4.03 3.88 0.08
CA LEU A 96 -4.67 4.53 -1.07
C LEU A 96 -4.12 4.05 -2.42
N LEU A 97 -2.90 3.53 -2.48
CA LEU A 97 -2.34 2.95 -3.71
C LEU A 97 -3.09 1.69 -4.16
N PHE A 98 -3.80 1.02 -3.24
CA PHE A 98 -4.59 -0.18 -3.50
C PHE A 98 -6.09 0.10 -3.65
N LYS A 99 -6.49 1.38 -3.72
CA LYS A 99 -7.88 1.78 -3.88
C LYS A 99 -8.47 1.11 -5.12
N GLY A 100 -9.65 0.49 -4.96
CA GLY A 100 -10.38 -0.16 -6.05
C GLY A 100 -9.97 -1.62 -6.32
N VAL A 101 -8.90 -2.14 -5.72
CA VAL A 101 -8.50 -3.55 -5.91
C VAL A 101 -9.59 -4.49 -5.36
N LEU A 102 -10.08 -4.22 -4.15
CA LEU A 102 -11.14 -5.00 -3.49
C LEU A 102 -12.56 -4.65 -3.96
N SER A 103 -12.71 -3.66 -4.85
CA SER A 103 -14.03 -3.39 -5.41
C SER A 103 -14.38 -4.52 -6.37
N GLN A 104 -15.56 -5.11 -6.19
CA GLN A 104 -16.12 -5.99 -7.22
C GLN A 104 -16.23 -5.15 -8.48
N GLN A 105 -15.66 -5.62 -9.58
CA GLN A 105 -15.94 -5.01 -10.87
C GLN A 105 -17.44 -5.22 -11.11
N ASN A 106 -18.24 -4.18 -10.86
CA ASN A 106 -19.56 -4.11 -11.47
C ASN A 106 -19.29 -3.91 -12.96
N ALA A 107 -19.23 -5.02 -13.68
CA ALA A 107 -19.42 -5.05 -15.12
C ALA A 107 -20.91 -4.71 -15.36
N GLU A 108 -21.25 -3.43 -15.33
CA GLU A 108 -22.57 -2.94 -15.73
C GLU A 108 -22.39 -1.63 -16.50
N GLY A 109 -22.68 -1.67 -17.81
CA GLY A 109 -22.88 -0.51 -18.67
C GLY A 109 -22.08 -0.52 -19.96
#